data_AF-A0A256ZUX9-F1
#
_entry.id   AF-A0A256ZUX9-F1
#
_cell.length_a   1.000
_cell.length_b   1.000
_cell.length_c   1.000
_cell.angle_alpha   90.00
_cell.angle_beta   90.00
_cell.angle_gamma   90.00
#
_symmetry.space_group_name_H-M   'P 1'
#
loop_
_entity.id
_entity.type
_entity.pdbx_description
1 polymer ?
#
loop_
_entity_poly.entity_id
_entity_poly.type
_entity_poly.pdbx_seq_one_letter_code
_entity_poly.pdbx_strand_id
1 'polypeptide(L)' 'MEPMLKLEYLGTILEDEKAYGTVHFAFGDNSTFGGKTKAGIHLDVLVRKPTVYLDGEKIMDGGKLLIP' A
#
# COMPACT_ATOMS: atom_id res chain seq x y z
N MET A 1 -11.27 4.37 -18.65
CA MET A 1 -10.90 3.75 -17.37
C MET A 1 -12.09 3.94 -16.46
N GLU A 2 -12.84 2.87 -16.18
CA GLU A 2 -13.94 2.88 -15.21
C GLU A 2 -13.45 3.56 -13.91
N PRO A 3 -14.29 4.35 -13.22
CA PRO A 3 -13.89 4.97 -11.97
C PRO A 3 -13.57 3.86 -10.98
N MET A 4 -12.28 3.62 -10.77
CA MET A 4 -11.79 2.64 -9.81
C MET A 4 -12.49 2.94 -8.49
N LEU A 5 -13.26 1.95 -8.02
CA LEU A 5 -14.15 2.06 -6.88
C LEU A 5 -13.48 2.90 -5.80
N LYS A 6 -14.14 3.99 -5.42
CA LYS A 6 -13.91 4.65 -4.14
C LYS A 6 -14.36 3.65 -3.08
N LEU A 7 -13.54 2.63 -2.83
CA LEU A 7 -13.78 1.60 -1.84
C LEU A 7 -13.94 2.33 -0.50
N GLU A 8 -15.15 2.31 0.04
CA GLU A 8 -15.33 2.54 1.46
C GLU A 8 -14.62 1.39 2.17
N TYR A 9 -13.77 1.72 3.15
CA TYR A 9 -13.00 0.73 3.88
C TYR A 9 -13.95 -0.28 4.54
N LEU A 10 -13.80 -1.55 4.17
CA LEU A 10 -14.65 -2.64 4.62
C LEU A 10 -14.24 -3.14 6.02
N GLY A 11 -13.10 -2.67 6.54
CA GLY A 11 -12.56 -3.11 7.82
C GLY A 11 -11.90 -4.49 7.74
N THR A 12 -11.71 -5.01 6.52
CA THR A 12 -10.99 -6.25 6.25
C THR A 12 -9.76 -5.90 5.45
N ILE A 13 -8.59 -6.24 6.01
CA ILE A 13 -7.30 -5.76 5.48
C ILE A 13 -7.03 -6.25 4.05
N LEU A 14 -7.48 -7.46 3.70
CA LEU A 14 -7.23 -8.07 2.39
C LEU A 14 -7.89 -7.29 1.24
N GLU A 15 -9.10 -6.76 1.47
CA GLU A 15 -9.80 -5.92 0.52
C GLU A 15 -9.31 -4.47 0.60
N ASP A 16 -9.10 -3.95 1.83
CA ASP A 16 -8.72 -2.57 2.07
C ASP A 16 -7.31 -2.25 1.52
N GLU A 17 -6.37 -3.20 1.53
CA GLU A 17 -5.02 -3.01 0.98
C GLU A 17 -5.00 -2.81 -0.55
N LYS A 18 -6.08 -3.16 -1.24
CA LYS A 18 -6.22 -2.96 -2.69
C LYS A 18 -6.91 -1.64 -3.04
N ALA A 19 -7.28 -0.83 -2.05
CA ALA A 19 -7.94 0.44 -2.28
C ALA A 19 -7.03 1.43 -3.03
N TYR A 20 -7.55 2.02 -4.11
CA TYR A 20 -6.81 2.99 -4.92
C TYR A 20 -6.40 4.22 -4.12
N GLY A 21 -5.19 4.72 -4.37
CA GLY A 21 -4.66 5.90 -3.69
C GLY A 21 -4.18 5.63 -2.25
N THR A 22 -4.05 4.37 -1.86
CA THR A 22 -3.46 3.96 -0.58
C THR A 22 -2.06 3.37 -0.77
N VAL A 23 -1.31 3.28 0.31
CA VAL A 23 -0.03 2.55 0.35
C VAL A 23 -0.14 1.45 1.38
N HIS A 24 0.15 0.23 0.97
CA HIS A 24 0.28 -0.92 1.85
C HIS A 24 1.76 -1.27 2.01
N PHE A 25 2.17 -1.55 3.25
CA PHE A 25 3.46 -2.13 3.56
C PHE A 25 3.31 -3.08 4.75
N ALA A 26 4.27 -3.99 4.92
CA ALA A 26 4.19 -5.01 5.96
C ALA A 26 5.47 -5.11 6.78
N PHE A 27 5.30 -5.49 8.05
CA PHE A 27 6.40 -5.91 8.93
C PHE A 27 6.40 -7.43 9.07
N GLY A 28 7.59 -8.04 9.12
CA GLY A 28 7.73 -9.45 9.45
C GLY A 28 8.59 -10.23 8.47
N ASP A 29 8.16 -11.45 8.16
CA ASP A 29 8.91 -12.39 7.34
C ASP A 29 9.02 -11.91 5.88
N ASN A 30 10.24 -11.90 5.35
CA ASN A 30 10.51 -11.68 3.93
C ASN A 30 11.35 -12.81 3.30
N SER A 31 11.49 -13.94 3.99
CA SER A 31 12.34 -15.06 3.59
C SER A 31 11.84 -15.75 2.31
N THR A 32 10.53 -15.74 2.07
CA THR A 32 9.90 -16.25 0.84
C THR A 32 10.10 -15.35 -0.38
N PHE A 33 10.48 -14.09 -0.15
CA PHE A 33 10.77 -13.09 -1.18
C PHE A 33 12.27 -12.93 -1.46
N GLY A 34 13.12 -13.80 -0.89
CA GLY A 34 14.58 -13.71 -1.01
C GLY A 34 15.25 -12.75 -0.03
N GLY A 35 14.51 -12.23 0.95
CA GLY A 35 15.06 -11.44 2.04
C GLY A 35 15.74 -12.29 3.11
N LYS A 36 16.41 -11.61 4.05
CA LYS A 36 17.19 -12.25 5.13
C LYS A 36 16.41 -12.38 6.45
N THR A 37 15.21 -11.81 6.53
CA THR A 37 14.42 -11.74 7.76
C THR A 37 13.44 -12.91 7.78
N LYS A 38 13.61 -13.79 8.77
CA LYS A 38 12.65 -14.85 9.10
C LYS A 38 11.91 -14.50 10.38
N ALA A 39 10.58 -14.49 10.35
CA ALA A 39 9.74 -14.14 11.49
C ALA A 39 8.46 -14.98 11.52
N GLY A 40 7.86 -15.14 12.70
CA GLY A 40 6.57 -15.84 12.84
C GLY A 40 5.34 -14.98 12.53
N ILE A 41 5.53 -13.78 11.97
CA ILE A 41 4.48 -12.81 11.73
C ILE A 41 4.66 -12.15 10.37
N HIS A 42 3.54 -11.75 9.77
CA HIS A 42 3.43 -10.80 8.69
C HIS A 42 2.28 -9.85 9.07
N LEU A 43 2.57 -8.58 9.28
CA LEU A 43 1.61 -7.59 9.73
C LEU A 43 1.45 -6.52 8.66
N ASP A 44 0.29 -6.53 8.02
CA ASP A 44 -0.10 -5.58 6.99
C ASP A 44 -0.53 -4.23 7.58
N VAL A 45 -0.04 -3.15 6.99
CA VAL A 45 -0.34 -1.77 7.40
C VAL A 45 -0.75 -0.95 6.19
N LEU A 46 -1.83 -0.17 6.34
CA LEU A 46 -2.40 0.66 5.29
C LEU A 46 -2.28 2.17 5.61
N VAL A 47 -1.78 2.94 4.65
CA VAL A 47 -1.73 4.40 4.69
C VAL A 47 -2.78 4.96 3.73
N ARG A 48 -3.77 5.67 4.26
CA ARG A 48 -4.98 6.10 3.53
C ARG A 48 -4.82 7.37 2.68
N LYS A 49 -3.96 8.30 3.09
CA LYS A 49 -3.70 9.57 2.39
C LYS A 49 -2.19 9.82 2.26
N PRO A 50 -1.45 8.91 1.61
CA PRO A 50 0.00 8.99 1.56
C PRO A 50 0.45 10.10 0.60
N THR A 51 1.63 10.65 0.89
CA THR A 51 2.44 11.36 -0.11
C THR A 51 3.63 10.46 -0.40
N VAL A 52 3.83 10.11 -1.67
CA VAL A 52 4.85 9.14 -2.08
C VAL A 52 5.83 9.80 -3.03
N TYR A 53 7.12 9.59 -2.73
CA TYR A 53 8.23 9.98 -3.59
C TYR A 53 8.97 8.71 -4.02
N LEU A 54 9.28 8.61 -5.31
CA LEU A 54 10.20 7.60 -5.85
C LEU A 54 11.37 8.33 -6.49
N ASP A 55 12.60 8.00 -6.07
CA ASP A 55 13.83 8.62 -6.58
C ASP A 55 13.84 10.16 -6.55
N GLY A 56 13.14 10.75 -5.58
CA GLY A 56 12.99 12.20 -5.42
C GLY A 56 11.84 12.83 -6.21
N GLU A 57 11.17 12.09 -7.10
CA GLU A 57 9.99 12.54 -7.82
C GLU A 57 8.72 12.25 -7.00
N LYS A 58 7.87 13.26 -6.81
CA LYS A 58 6.58 13.08 -6.14
C LYS A 58 5.59 12.40 -7.09
N ILE A 59 5.27 11.14 -6.84
CA ILE A 59 4.34 10.35 -7.67
C ILE A 59 2.92 10.31 -7.11
N MET A 60 2.73 10.66 -5.83
CA MET A 60 1.42 10.70 -5.18
C MET A 60 1.38 11.80 -4.12
N ASP A 61 0.27 12.55 -4.05
CA ASP A 61 0.05 13.62 -3.07
C ASP A 61 -1.31 13.43 -2.39
N GLY A 62 -1.30 13.17 -1.07
CA GLY A 62 -2.51 12.95 -0.28
C GLY A 62 -3.42 11.82 -0.80
N GLY A 63 -2.87 10.77 -1.40
CA GLY A 63 -3.60 9.66 -2.02
C GLY A 63 -4.02 9.90 -3.48
N LYS A 64 -3.69 11.05 -4.08
CA LYS A 64 -3.90 11.31 -5.49
C LYS A 64 -2.63 10.97 -6.28
N LEU A 65 -2.71 9.97 -7.17
CA LEU A 65 -1.63 9.64 -8.09
C LEU A 65 -1.39 10.81 -9.07
N LEU A 66 -0.13 11.18 -9.27
CA LEU A 66 0.29 12.31 -10.11
C LEU A 66 0.87 11.88 -11.46
N ILE A 67 1.19 10.59 -11.60
CA ILE A 67 1.73 9.98 -12.81
C ILE A 67 0.65 9.18 -13.56
N PRO A 68 0.78 9.00 -14.90
CA PRO A 68 -0.19 8.28 -15.73
C PRO A 68 -0.38 6.81 -15.37
#